data_AF-A0A2D7WD29-F1
#
_entry.id   AF-A0A2D7WD29-F1
#
_cell.length_a   1.000
_cell.length_b   1.000
_cell.length_c   1.000
_cell.angle_alpha   90.00
_cell.angle_beta   90.00
_cell.angle_gamma   90.00
#
_symmetry.space_group_name_H-M   'P 1'
#
loop_
_entity.id
_entity.type
_entity.pdbx_description
1 polymer ?
#
loop_
_entity_poly.entity_id
_entity_poly.type
_entity_poly.pdbx_seq_one_letter_code
_entity_poly.pdbx_strand_id
1 'polypeptide(L)' 'MQTLHITRPDDWHIHLRDGDALTQTVSDASRYFGRAIVMPNLTPPVRKLDEARAYHERI' A
#
# COMPACT_ATOMS: atom_id res chain seq x y z
N MET A 1 -11.67 -20.01 22.44
CA MET A 1 -11.25 -19.39 21.16
C MET A 1 -10.18 -20.27 20.55
N GLN A 2 -10.27 -20.58 19.26
CA GLN A 2 -9.15 -21.19 18.53
C GLN A 2 -8.30 -20.06 17.93
N THR A 3 -6.99 -20.18 18.03
CA THR A 3 -6.02 -19.19 17.55
C THR A 3 -5.15 -19.82 16.47
N LEU A 4 -4.96 -19.09 15.35
CA LEU A 4 -4.02 -19.45 14.30
C LEU A 4 -2.87 -18.46 14.29
N HIS A 5 -1.64 -18.96 14.42
CA HIS A 5 -0.43 -18.16 14.28
C HIS A 5 0.13 -18.36 12.87
N ILE A 6 0.31 -17.26 12.15
CA ILE A 6 0.98 -17.24 10.85
C ILE A 6 2.13 -16.22 10.89
N THR A 7 3.16 -16.47 10.08
CA THR A 7 4.18 -15.46 9.79
C THR A 7 3.51 -14.20 9.26
N ARG A 8 4.03 -13.02 9.62
CA ARG A 8 3.49 -11.74 9.13
C ARG A 8 3.39 -11.79 7.60
N PRO A 9 2.19 -11.65 7.02
CA PRO A 9 1.98 -11.79 5.59
C PRO A 9 2.43 -10.54 4.83
N ASP A 10 2.43 -10.64 3.51
CA ASP A 10 2.59 -9.52 2.57
C ASP A 10 1.36 -9.45 1.67
N ASP A 11 1.02 -8.26 1.19
CA ASP A 11 -0.09 -8.03 0.28
C ASP A 11 0.40 -7.80 -1.15
N TRP A 12 0.16 -8.75 -2.05
CA TRP A 12 0.65 -8.68 -3.42
C TRP A 12 -0.27 -7.88 -4.36
N HIS A 13 -1.39 -7.32 -3.86
CA HIS A 13 -2.29 -6.48 -4.66
C HIS A 13 -3.08 -5.51 -3.78
N ILE A 14 -2.61 -4.26 -3.66
CA ILE A 14 -3.33 -3.22 -2.90
C ILE A 14 -3.49 -1.90 -3.69
N HIS A 15 -4.55 -1.14 -3.37
CA HIS A 15 -4.76 0.23 -3.84
C HIS A 15 -4.77 1.20 -2.65
N LEU A 16 -3.68 1.95 -2.45
CA LEU A 16 -3.55 2.93 -1.35
C LEU A 16 -4.14 4.32 -1.67
N ARG A 17 -4.57 4.56 -2.91
CA ARG A 17 -5.11 5.87 -3.35
C ARG A 17 -4.08 6.99 -3.15
N ASP A 18 -4.51 8.24 -3.01
CA ASP A 18 -3.62 9.39 -2.81
C ASP A 18 -4.32 10.46 -1.95
N GLY A 19 -3.60 11.51 -1.56
CA GLY A 19 -4.14 12.60 -0.74
C GLY A 19 -4.64 12.11 0.62
N ASP A 20 -5.78 12.65 1.08
CA ASP A 20 -6.32 12.34 2.42
C ASP A 20 -6.59 10.85 2.66
N ALA A 21 -6.92 10.10 1.60
CA ALA A 21 -7.16 8.66 1.68
C ALA A 21 -5.87 7.85 1.87
N LEU A 22 -4.72 8.38 1.45
CA LEU A 22 -3.44 7.68 1.52
C LEU A 22 -3.07 7.36 2.98
N THR A 23 -3.16 8.36 3.85
CA THR A 23 -2.81 8.21 5.27
C THR A 23 -3.63 7.11 5.94
N GLN A 24 -4.93 7.04 5.65
CA GLN A 24 -5.82 6.03 6.23
C GLN A 24 -5.50 4.63 5.71
N THR A 25 -5.38 4.47 4.40
CA THR A 25 -5.14 3.16 3.78
C THR A 25 -3.76 2.60 4.10
N VAL A 26 -2.72 3.44 4.20
CA VAL A 26 -1.37 3.03 4.64
C VAL A 26 -1.40 2.57 6.10
N SER A 27 -2.05 3.31 6.98
CA SER A 27 -2.22 2.92 8.39
C SER A 27 -2.92 1.57 8.52
N ASP A 28 -4.00 1.36 7.76
CA ASP A 28 -4.75 0.10 7.80
C ASP A 28 -3.95 -1.09 7.24
N ALA A 29 -3.24 -0.91 6.12
CA ALA A 29 -2.43 -1.97 5.52
C ALA A 29 -1.21 -2.35 6.39
N SER A 30 -0.48 -1.34 6.89
CA SER A 30 0.75 -1.54 7.68
C SER A 30 0.50 -2.20 9.03
N ARG A 31 -0.73 -2.16 9.55
CA ARG A 31 -1.14 -2.88 10.77
C ARG A 31 -0.97 -4.40 10.65
N TYR A 32 -1.15 -4.95 9.46
CA TYR A 32 -1.19 -6.40 9.24
C TYR A 32 -0.04 -6.90 8.37
N PHE A 33 0.26 -6.19 7.28
CA PHE A 33 1.20 -6.66 6.26
C PHE A 33 2.61 -6.13 6.48
N GLY A 34 3.62 -6.94 6.17
CA GLY A 34 5.04 -6.56 6.23
C GLY A 34 5.48 -5.77 5.01
N ARG A 35 5.00 -6.18 3.82
CA ARG A 35 5.28 -5.54 2.53
C ARG A 35 4.01 -5.52 1.69
N ALA A 36 3.99 -4.66 0.67
CA ALA A 36 2.90 -4.63 -0.29
C ALA A 36 3.36 -4.29 -1.72
N ILE A 37 2.64 -4.82 -2.72
CA ILE A 37 2.69 -4.36 -4.12
C ILE A 37 1.52 -3.43 -4.37
N VAL A 38 1.84 -2.14 -4.52
CA VAL A 38 0.86 -1.07 -4.68
C VAL A 38 0.55 -0.85 -6.16
N MET A 39 -0.73 -0.89 -6.51
CA MET A 39 -1.19 -0.73 -7.88
C MET A 39 -1.09 0.74 -8.36
N PRO A 40 -0.68 0.99 -9.63
CA PRO A 40 -0.31 2.33 -10.10
C PRO A 40 -1.48 3.17 -10.67
N ASN A 41 -2.72 2.73 -10.50
CA ASN A 41 -3.92 3.30 -11.14
C ASN A 41 -4.48 4.53 -10.39
N LEU A 42 -3.62 5.49 -10.07
CA LEU A 42 -4.01 6.83 -9.61
C LEU A 42 -4.62 7.65 -10.76
N THR A 43 -5.07 8.87 -10.45
CA THR A 43 -5.58 9.83 -11.43
C THR A 43 -4.70 11.08 -11.40
N PRO A 44 -3.77 11.26 -12.36
CA PRO A 44 -3.43 10.36 -13.47
C PRO A 44 -2.65 9.11 -13.02
N PRO A 45 -2.60 8.04 -13.84
CA PRO A 45 -1.89 6.82 -13.48
C PRO A 45 -0.38 7.06 -13.42
N VAL A 46 0.29 6.36 -12.51
CA VAL A 46 1.74 6.34 -12.37
C VAL A 46 2.33 5.53 -13.53
N ARG A 47 3.10 6.19 -14.39
CA ARG A 47 3.65 5.64 -15.65
C ARG A 47 5.15 5.85 -15.79
N LYS A 48 5.76 6.71 -14.99
CA LYS A 48 7.19 7.06 -15.04
C LYS A 48 7.90 6.75 -13.73
N LEU A 49 9.23 6.61 -13.81
CA LEU A 49 10.09 6.38 -12.65
C LEU A 49 9.94 7.47 -11.58
N ASP A 50 9.96 8.74 -12.00
CA ASP A 50 9.89 9.86 -11.05
C ASP A 50 8.51 9.96 -10.37
N GLU A 51 7.44 9.60 -11.09
CA GLU A 51 6.08 9.53 -10.52
C GLU A 51 5.99 8.43 -9.46
N ALA A 52 6.60 7.26 -9.74
CA ALA A 52 6.66 6.16 -8.78
C ALA A 52 7.50 6.51 -7.55
N ARG A 53 8.64 7.19 -7.74
CA ARG A 53 9.49 7.67 -6.64
C ARG A 53 8.76 8.68 -5.76
N ALA A 54 8.12 9.68 -6.37
CA ALA A 54 7.35 10.67 -5.64
C ALA A 54 6.17 10.04 -4.88
N TYR A 55 5.52 9.04 -5.45
CA TYR A 55 4.45 8.31 -4.76
C TYR A 55 4.97 7.49 -3.58
N HIS A 56 6.09 6.80 -3.75
CA HIS A 56 6.75 6.09 -2.66
C HIS A 56 7.19 7.02 -1.51
N GLU A 57 7.61 8.26 -1.80
CA GLU A 57 7.96 9.24 -0.77
C GLU A 57 6.75 9.75 0.05
N ARG A 58 5.52 9.60 -0.47
CA ARG A 58 4.28 9.95 0.24
C ARG A 58 3.72 8.82 1.10
N ILE A 59 4.11 7.57 0.82
CA ILE A 59 3.69 6.35 1.53
C ILE A 59 4.58 6.16 2.77
#